data_AF-A0A382YWX4-F1
#
_entry.id   AF-A0A382YWX4-F1
#
_cell.length_a   1.000
_cell.length_b   1.000
_cell.length_c   1.000
_cell.angle_alpha   90.00
_cell.angle_beta   90.00
_cell.angle_gamma   90.00
#
_symmetry.space_group_name_H-M   'P 1'
#
loop_
_entity.id
_entity.type
_entity.pdbx_description
1 polymer ?
#
loop_
_entity_poly.entity_id
_entity_poly.type
_entity_poly.pdbx_seq_one_letter_code
_entity_poly.pdbx_strand_id
1 'polypeptide(L)'
;ALGVIKSTAGEPGEQGAYSLTLAGGDKKFNTVDDITIHYDADGAQTSILTAVDETLASAFSKIKVHFEDNNNTLPKTKEGTELVEGIKDSWGSPLQYRLVNRNGFRVTSLGPDKEYMTQNDIVLISTVSRPSTDEDVKNRPYSWREKRIIELKGEKGTLEVEKGRGGISSIKFDSTTVVGGQTNLEGSDYFWFFTWLMLGTAVCFIFVARWYQPREYLQEEEEGESNG
;
A
#
# COMPACT_ATOMS: atom_id res chain seq x y z
N ALA A 1 -10.47 15.18 -10.08
CA ALA A 1 -10.26 16.58 -9.63
C ALA A 1 -10.86 16.73 -8.24
N LEU A 2 -10.05 16.48 -7.20
CA LEU A 2 -10.47 16.74 -5.82
C LEU A 2 -10.71 18.25 -5.68
N GLY A 3 -11.99 18.61 -5.59
CA GLY A 3 -12.45 19.98 -5.58
C GLY A 3 -12.81 20.40 -4.17
N VAL A 4 -12.25 21.54 -3.76
CA VAL A 4 -12.61 22.31 -2.55
C VAL A 4 -12.27 21.61 -1.22
N ILE A 5 -11.28 22.17 -0.52
CA ILE A 5 -10.85 21.73 0.81
C ILE A 5 -11.39 22.74 1.83
N LYS A 6 -12.06 22.27 2.88
CA LYS A 6 -12.41 23.09 4.03
C LYS A 6 -11.57 22.65 5.23
N SER A 7 -10.79 23.57 5.79
CA SER A 7 -10.02 23.33 7.01
C SER A 7 -10.78 23.86 8.23
N THR A 8 -10.86 23.07 9.29
CA THR A 8 -11.42 23.49 10.58
C THR A 8 -10.38 23.26 11.66
N ALA A 9 -10.16 24.25 12.53
CA ALA A 9 -9.30 24.11 13.70
C ALA A 9 -9.92 23.12 14.69
N GLY A 10 -9.10 22.29 15.35
CA GLY A 10 -9.55 21.30 16.32
C GLY A 10 -10.34 21.89 17.50
N GLU A 11 -11.08 21.04 18.20
CA GLU A 11 -11.86 21.43 19.38
C GLU A 11 -10.97 22.10 20.45
N PRO A 12 -11.54 23.00 21.29
CA PRO A 12 -10.79 23.76 22.29
C PRO A 12 -10.24 22.83 23.40
N GLY A 13 -9.07 22.25 23.14
CA GLY A 13 -8.40 21.27 23.98
C GLY A 13 -7.15 20.67 23.32
N GLU A 14 -7.11 20.61 21.99
CA GLU A 14 -5.97 20.11 21.19
C GLU A 14 -5.30 21.27 20.44
N GLN A 15 -4.40 22.00 21.11
CA GLN A 15 -3.65 23.09 20.47
C GLN A 15 -2.84 22.56 19.28
N GLY A 16 -3.24 22.93 18.05
CA GLY A 16 -2.52 22.62 16.81
C GLY A 16 -3.11 21.51 15.95
N ALA A 17 -4.04 20.70 16.47
CA ALA A 17 -4.76 19.71 15.66
C ALA A 17 -5.73 20.39 14.68
N TYR A 18 -5.89 19.81 13.50
CA TYR A 18 -6.81 20.32 12.49
C TYR A 18 -7.47 19.19 11.72
N SER A 19 -8.66 19.46 11.18
CA SER A 19 -9.34 18.55 10.27
C SER A 19 -9.45 19.17 8.88
N LEU A 20 -9.35 18.32 7.87
CA LEU A 20 -9.61 18.65 6.47
C LEU A 20 -10.86 17.89 6.03
N THR A 21 -11.86 18.63 5.57
CA THR A 21 -13.02 18.06 4.88
C THR A 21 -12.84 18.25 3.38
N LEU A 22 -12.92 17.15 2.65
CA LEU A 22 -12.91 17.09 1.20
C LEU A 22 -14.35 16.88 0.73
N ALA A 23 -14.83 17.78 -0.12
CA ALA A 23 -16.11 17.58 -0.79
C ALA A 23 -16.01 16.33 -1.67
N GLY A 24 -16.98 15.43 -1.51
CA GLY A 24 -17.04 14.16 -2.23
C GLY A 24 -17.29 14.31 -3.73
N GLY A 25 -17.84 13.27 -4.35
CA GLY A 25 -18.16 13.27 -5.78
C GLY A 25 -19.13 14.39 -6.17
N ASP A 26 -19.97 14.84 -5.24
CA ASP A 26 -20.97 15.88 -5.46
C ASP A 26 -20.42 17.32 -5.41
N LYS A 27 -19.16 17.50 -4.98
CA LYS A 27 -18.45 18.77 -4.82
C LYS A 27 -19.14 19.77 -3.87
N LYS A 28 -20.01 19.29 -2.98
CA LYS A 28 -20.65 20.08 -1.93
C LYS A 28 -20.12 19.64 -0.57
N PHE A 29 -20.24 20.51 0.41
CA PHE A 29 -19.89 20.20 1.80
C PHE A 29 -21.15 19.94 2.62
N ASN A 30 -20.98 19.18 3.69
CA ASN A 30 -21.99 18.63 4.59
C ASN A 30 -22.91 17.61 3.91
N THR A 31 -22.35 16.79 3.04
CA THR A 31 -23.04 15.71 2.33
C THR A 31 -22.49 14.36 2.76
N VAL A 32 -23.25 13.30 2.50
CA VAL A 32 -22.93 11.95 3.02
C VAL A 32 -21.62 11.41 2.43
N ASP A 33 -21.21 11.93 1.27
CA ASP A 33 -19.99 11.56 0.56
C ASP A 33 -18.74 12.35 0.97
N ASP A 34 -18.84 13.26 1.93
CA ASP A 34 -17.71 14.00 2.45
C ASP A 34 -16.68 13.09 3.13
N ILE A 35 -15.41 13.40 2.90
CA ILE A 35 -14.29 12.71 3.54
C ILE A 35 -13.66 13.66 4.54
N THR A 36 -13.65 13.26 5.82
CA THR A 36 -13.01 14.05 6.87
C THR A 36 -11.73 13.38 7.33
N ILE A 37 -10.62 14.11 7.24
CA ILE A 37 -9.29 13.64 7.64
C ILE A 37 -8.86 14.44 8.86
N HIS A 38 -8.46 13.74 9.92
CA HIS A 38 -7.96 14.35 11.14
C HIS A 38 -6.43 14.31 11.17
N TYR A 39 -5.82 15.40 11.62
CA TYR A 39 -4.39 15.54 11.82
C TYR A 39 -4.09 15.97 13.25
N ASP A 40 -3.00 15.45 13.80
CA ASP A 40 -2.47 15.92 15.08
C ASP A 40 -1.70 17.25 14.94
N ALA A 41 -1.24 17.78 16.07
CA ALA A 41 -0.49 19.04 16.14
C ALA A 41 0.86 18.99 15.40
N ASP A 42 1.43 17.80 15.19
CA ASP A 42 2.68 17.58 14.45
C ASP A 42 2.43 17.41 12.94
N GLY A 43 1.16 17.43 12.51
CA GLY A 43 0.73 17.27 11.13
C GLY A 43 0.67 15.80 10.66
N ALA A 44 0.76 14.84 11.58
CA ALA A 44 0.55 13.43 11.25
C ALA A 44 -0.95 13.11 11.18
N GLN A 45 -1.33 12.33 10.17
CA GLN A 45 -2.72 11.91 9.96
C GLN A 45 -3.12 10.89 11.04
N THR A 46 -4.22 11.17 11.76
CA THR A 46 -4.70 10.34 12.87
C THR A 46 -5.88 9.45 12.47
N SER A 47 -6.83 9.97 11.68
CA SER A 47 -7.98 9.19 11.21
C SER A 47 -8.57 9.74 9.91
N ILE A 48 -9.30 8.88 9.21
CA ILE A 48 -10.11 9.23 8.06
C ILE A 48 -11.52 8.70 8.33
N LEU A 49 -12.51 9.57 8.20
CA LEU A 49 -13.93 9.23 8.25
C LEU A 49 -14.50 9.31 6.83
N THR A 50 -15.15 8.24 6.42
CA THR A 50 -15.76 8.14 5.08
C THR A 50 -17.18 7.59 5.14
N ALA A 51 -17.94 7.86 4.08
CA ALA A 51 -19.30 7.36 3.88
C ALA A 51 -19.41 5.82 3.91
N VAL A 52 -18.30 5.11 3.71
CA VAL A 52 -18.26 3.66 3.49
C VAL A 52 -17.65 2.89 4.67
N ASP A 53 -17.29 3.57 5.77
CA ASP A 53 -16.60 2.93 6.91
C ASP A 53 -17.37 1.74 7.48
N GLU A 54 -18.70 1.85 7.62
CA GLU A 54 -19.56 0.75 8.09
C GLU A 54 -19.59 -0.44 7.10
N THR A 55 -19.61 -0.14 5.80
CA THR A 55 -19.63 -1.17 4.75
C THR A 55 -18.28 -1.90 4.68
N LEU A 56 -17.17 -1.18 4.81
CA LEU A 56 -15.81 -1.73 4.87
C LEU A 56 -15.58 -2.54 6.15
N ALA A 57 -16.09 -2.08 7.28
CA ALA A 57 -16.05 -2.82 8.54
C ALA A 57 -16.87 -4.13 8.47
N SER A 58 -18.02 -4.09 7.78
CA SER A 58 -18.84 -5.28 7.52
C SER A 58 -18.12 -6.29 6.62
N ALA A 59 -17.49 -5.81 5.54
CA ALA A 59 -16.67 -6.64 4.66
C ALA A 59 -15.49 -7.26 5.41
N PHE A 60 -14.78 -6.46 6.21
CA PHE A 60 -13.69 -6.92 7.05
C PHE A 60 -14.13 -8.04 8.01
N SER A 61 -15.30 -7.86 8.64
CA SER A 61 -15.85 -8.86 9.56
C SER A 61 -16.15 -10.19 8.86
N LYS A 62 -16.73 -10.17 7.64
CA LYS A 62 -16.94 -11.39 6.85
C LYS A 62 -15.63 -12.09 6.50
N ILE A 63 -14.61 -11.33 6.09
CA ILE A 63 -13.28 -11.87 5.76
C ILE A 63 -12.62 -12.44 7.01
N LYS A 64 -12.78 -11.81 8.17
CA LYS A 64 -12.26 -12.29 9.44
C LYS A 64 -12.90 -13.61 9.87
N VAL A 65 -14.22 -13.75 9.75
CA VAL A 65 -14.92 -15.01 10.02
C VAL A 65 -14.41 -16.12 9.09
N HIS A 66 -14.36 -15.84 7.78
CA HIS A 66 -13.81 -16.80 6.82
C HIS A 66 -12.37 -17.21 7.15
N PHE A 67 -11.53 -16.25 7.54
CA PHE A 67 -10.15 -16.51 7.97
C PHE A 67 -10.08 -17.45 9.17
N GLU A 68 -10.90 -17.22 10.20
CA GLU A 68 -10.97 -18.05 11.40
C GLU A 68 -11.46 -19.47 11.07
N ASP A 69 -12.45 -19.60 10.19
CA ASP A 69 -13.00 -20.88 9.75
C ASP A 69 -12.02 -21.69 8.87
N ASN A 70 -11.16 -21.01 8.11
CA ASN A 70 -10.23 -21.62 7.14
C ASN A 70 -8.79 -21.70 7.65
N ASN A 71 -8.61 -22.20 8.88
CA ASN A 71 -7.28 -22.44 9.48
C ASN A 71 -6.39 -21.18 9.49
N ASN A 72 -6.96 -20.01 9.79
CA ASN A 72 -6.26 -18.74 9.77
C ASN A 72 -5.65 -18.41 8.40
N THR A 73 -6.35 -18.68 7.30
CA THR A 73 -5.88 -18.40 5.93
C THR A 73 -6.78 -17.37 5.27
N LEU A 74 -6.17 -16.37 4.63
CA LEU A 74 -6.93 -15.36 3.90
C LEU A 74 -7.54 -15.98 2.62
N PRO A 75 -8.77 -15.58 2.23
CA PRO A 75 -9.39 -16.07 1.00
C PRO A 75 -8.59 -15.65 -0.22
N LYS A 76 -8.66 -16.46 -1.29
CA LYS A 76 -8.08 -16.05 -2.58
C LYS A 76 -8.89 -14.90 -3.17
N THR A 77 -8.30 -14.11 -4.06
CA THR A 77 -8.95 -12.93 -4.67
C THR A 77 -10.37 -13.21 -5.19
N LYS A 78 -10.57 -14.33 -5.90
CA LYS A 78 -11.89 -14.70 -6.42
C LYS A 78 -12.91 -14.97 -5.31
N GLU A 79 -12.58 -15.87 -4.39
CA GLU A 79 -13.43 -16.24 -3.25
C GLU A 79 -13.72 -15.05 -2.33
N GLY A 80 -12.70 -14.25 -2.04
CA GLY A 80 -12.86 -13.05 -1.22
C GLY A 80 -13.75 -12.01 -1.89
N THR A 81 -13.73 -11.92 -3.22
CA THR A 81 -14.64 -11.04 -3.97
C THR A 81 -16.08 -11.54 -3.85
N GLU A 82 -16.31 -12.84 -4.02
CA GLU A 82 -17.63 -13.46 -3.85
C GLU A 82 -18.19 -13.22 -2.43
N LEU A 83 -17.34 -13.21 -1.39
CA LEU A 83 -17.75 -12.93 0.00
C LEU A 83 -18.24 -11.49 0.22
N VAL A 84 -17.68 -10.52 -0.51
CA VAL A 84 -17.97 -9.10 -0.34
C VAL A 84 -18.87 -8.51 -1.41
N GLU A 85 -19.10 -9.19 -2.53
CA GLU A 85 -19.92 -8.74 -3.67
C GLU A 85 -21.35 -8.32 -3.26
N GLY A 86 -21.93 -9.02 -2.28
CA GLY A 86 -23.26 -8.68 -1.75
C GLY A 86 -23.30 -7.39 -0.92
N ILE A 87 -22.15 -6.81 -0.57
CA ILE A 87 -22.05 -5.54 0.17
C ILE A 87 -21.86 -4.42 -0.86
N LYS A 88 -22.84 -3.53 -0.93
CA LYS A 88 -22.77 -2.35 -1.77
C LYS A 88 -22.23 -1.17 -0.98
N ASP A 89 -21.43 -0.35 -1.63
CA ASP A 89 -21.02 0.94 -1.10
C ASP A 89 -22.16 1.98 -1.17
N SER A 90 -21.89 3.18 -0.65
CA SER A 90 -22.83 4.30 -0.63
C SER A 90 -23.25 4.78 -2.03
N TRP A 91 -22.54 4.37 -3.09
CA TRP A 91 -22.82 4.69 -4.49
C TRP A 91 -23.41 3.51 -5.28
N GLY A 92 -23.72 2.40 -4.59
CA GLY A 92 -24.39 1.22 -5.11
C GLY A 92 -23.49 0.21 -5.83
N SER A 93 -22.17 0.43 -5.84
CA SER A 93 -21.20 -0.48 -6.44
C SER A 93 -20.83 -1.60 -5.45
N PRO A 94 -20.60 -2.83 -5.92
CA PRO A 94 -20.12 -3.91 -5.05
C PRO A 94 -18.67 -3.63 -4.62
N LEU A 95 -18.33 -4.00 -3.39
CA LEU A 95 -16.95 -3.95 -2.92
C LEU A 95 -16.08 -4.95 -3.68
N GLN A 96 -14.82 -4.61 -3.88
CA GLN A 96 -13.82 -5.49 -4.48
C GLN A 96 -12.81 -5.95 -3.44
N TYR A 97 -12.53 -7.26 -3.41
CA TYR A 97 -11.50 -7.83 -2.55
C TYR A 97 -10.26 -8.19 -3.36
N ARG A 98 -9.08 -7.94 -2.79
CA ARG A 98 -7.83 -8.41 -3.37
C ARG A 98 -6.86 -8.92 -2.31
N LEU A 99 -6.36 -10.13 -2.54
CA LEU A 99 -5.23 -10.67 -1.78
C LEU A 99 -3.93 -10.05 -2.31
N VAL A 100 -3.19 -9.35 -1.45
CA VAL A 100 -1.90 -8.73 -1.81
C VAL A 100 -0.76 -9.70 -1.57
N ASN A 101 -0.77 -10.38 -0.43
CA ASN A 101 0.16 -11.43 -0.07
C ASN A 101 -0.47 -12.36 0.98
N ARG A 102 0.24 -13.38 1.47
CA ARG A 102 -0.26 -14.35 2.45
C ARG A 102 -0.88 -13.72 3.72
N ASN A 103 -0.41 -12.54 4.10
CA ASN A 103 -0.76 -11.84 5.32
C ASN A 103 -1.41 -10.47 5.05
N GLY A 104 -1.76 -10.15 3.81
CA GLY A 104 -2.16 -8.80 3.45
C GLY A 104 -3.26 -8.85 2.41
N PHE A 105 -4.35 -8.16 2.69
CA PHE A 105 -5.44 -8.00 1.74
C PHE A 105 -5.95 -6.58 1.72
N ARG A 106 -6.74 -6.28 0.70
CA ARG A 106 -7.38 -4.99 0.53
C ARG A 106 -8.84 -5.18 0.15
N VAL A 107 -9.68 -4.26 0.59
CA VAL A 107 -11.08 -4.14 0.17
C VAL A 107 -11.27 -2.73 -0.37
N THR A 108 -11.76 -2.63 -1.60
CA THR A 108 -11.90 -1.36 -2.32
C THR A 108 -13.37 -1.06 -2.58
N SER A 109 -13.81 0.14 -2.20
CA SER A 109 -15.00 0.78 -2.76
C SER A 109 -14.55 1.62 -3.96
N LEU A 110 -15.29 1.52 -5.06
CA LEU A 110 -15.01 2.22 -6.31
C LEU A 110 -15.40 3.71 -6.26
N GLY A 111 -15.98 4.16 -5.15
CA GLY A 111 -16.41 5.53 -5.03
C GLY A 111 -17.53 5.91 -6.02
N PRO A 112 -17.73 7.22 -6.23
CA PRO A 112 -18.76 7.74 -7.12
C PRO A 112 -18.53 7.48 -8.61
N ASP A 113 -17.29 7.32 -9.07
CA ASP A 113 -16.98 7.13 -10.50
C ASP A 113 -17.15 5.67 -10.96
N LYS A 114 -17.22 4.73 -10.01
CA LYS A 114 -17.42 3.29 -10.26
C LYS A 114 -16.31 2.68 -11.11
N GLU A 115 -15.16 3.33 -11.18
CA GLU A 115 -13.99 2.88 -11.91
C GLU A 115 -12.91 2.49 -10.92
N TYR A 116 -12.27 1.35 -11.16
CA TYR A 116 -11.22 0.83 -10.28
C TYR A 116 -9.89 1.54 -10.53
N MET A 117 -9.12 1.76 -9.46
CA MET A 117 -7.82 2.46 -9.44
C MET A 117 -7.90 3.95 -9.75
N THR A 118 -8.95 4.62 -9.28
CA THR A 118 -9.13 6.07 -9.46
C THR A 118 -8.88 6.81 -8.16
N GLN A 119 -8.66 8.13 -8.26
CA GLN A 119 -8.53 9.02 -7.10
C GLN A 119 -9.77 9.03 -6.17
N ASN A 120 -10.88 8.44 -6.60
CA ASN A 120 -12.12 8.39 -5.84
C ASN A 120 -12.30 7.07 -5.07
N ASP A 121 -11.42 6.08 -5.30
CA ASP A 121 -11.46 4.82 -4.58
C ASP A 121 -11.23 5.01 -3.08
N ILE A 122 -11.92 4.21 -2.27
CA ILE A 122 -11.69 4.13 -0.83
C ILE A 122 -11.26 2.71 -0.52
N VAL A 123 -10.03 2.56 -0.04
CA VAL A 123 -9.38 1.27 0.14
C VAL A 123 -9.11 1.01 1.62
N LEU A 124 -9.69 -0.06 2.14
CA LEU A 124 -9.29 -0.67 3.39
C LEU A 124 -8.10 -1.59 3.13
N ILE A 125 -6.95 -1.29 3.74
CA ILE A 125 -5.76 -2.14 3.72
C ILE A 125 -5.67 -2.86 5.05
N SER A 126 -5.62 -4.18 5.05
CA SER A 126 -5.47 -4.97 6.27
C SER A 126 -4.26 -5.89 6.21
N THR A 127 -3.48 -5.90 7.29
CA THR A 127 -2.30 -6.75 7.46
C THR A 127 -2.48 -7.65 8.68
N VAL A 128 -2.18 -8.94 8.49
CA VAL A 128 -2.25 -10.00 9.49
C VAL A 128 -0.86 -10.26 10.04
N SER A 129 -0.66 -9.90 11.29
CA SER A 129 0.55 -10.25 12.03
C SER A 129 0.34 -11.60 12.71
N ARG A 130 1.30 -12.52 12.59
CA ARG A 130 1.23 -13.87 13.17
C ARG A 130 2.37 -14.11 14.17
N PRO A 131 2.14 -14.89 15.24
CA PRO A 131 3.21 -15.37 16.09
C PRO A 131 4.20 -16.21 15.27
N SER A 132 5.49 -16.01 15.50
CA SER A 132 6.53 -16.92 15.00
C SER A 132 6.64 -18.10 15.95
N THR A 133 6.49 -19.31 15.41
CA THR A 133 6.82 -20.55 16.13
C THR A 133 8.33 -20.80 16.18
N ASP A 134 9.11 -20.07 15.39
CA ASP A 134 10.55 -20.21 15.28
C ASP A 134 11.26 -19.37 16.36
N GLU A 135 11.90 -20.07 17.30
CA GLU A 135 12.71 -19.51 18.39
C GLU A 135 13.98 -18.82 17.87
N ASP A 136 14.55 -19.27 16.74
CA ASP A 136 15.77 -18.69 16.18
C ASP A 136 15.53 -17.27 15.66
N VAL A 137 14.31 -17.00 15.18
CA VAL A 137 13.89 -15.66 14.73
C VAL A 137 13.78 -14.67 15.90
N LYS A 138 13.45 -15.16 17.10
CA LYS A 138 13.41 -14.34 18.32
C LYS A 138 14.83 -14.05 18.83
N ASN A 139 15.71 -15.05 18.78
CA ASN A 139 17.05 -14.97 19.35
C ASN A 139 18.11 -14.34 18.41
N ARG A 140 17.80 -14.17 17.12
CA ARG A 140 18.72 -13.54 16.17
C ARG A 140 19.03 -12.08 16.56
N PRO A 141 20.27 -11.59 16.39
CA PRO A 141 20.60 -10.20 16.64
C PRO A 141 19.82 -9.25 15.71
N TYR A 142 19.60 -8.00 16.16
CA TYR A 142 19.00 -6.97 15.32
C TYR A 142 19.90 -6.60 14.14
N SER A 143 19.31 -6.56 12.95
CA SER A 143 19.93 -5.98 11.75
C SER A 143 20.12 -4.47 11.92
N TRP A 144 21.00 -3.89 11.11
CA TRP A 144 21.25 -2.44 11.12
C TRP A 144 19.97 -1.62 10.91
N ARG A 145 19.06 -2.08 10.03
CA ARG A 145 17.79 -1.42 9.75
C ARG A 145 16.86 -1.46 10.95
N GLU A 146 16.74 -2.61 11.63
CA GLU A 146 15.89 -2.75 12.82
C GLU A 146 16.40 -1.86 13.97
N LYS A 147 17.72 -1.82 14.19
CA LYS A 147 18.33 -0.89 15.15
C LYS A 147 18.00 0.56 14.83
N ARG A 148 18.09 0.94 13.54
CA ARG A 148 17.76 2.30 13.10
C ARG A 148 16.29 2.66 13.32
N ILE A 149 15.37 1.72 13.13
CA ILE A 149 13.95 1.92 13.42
C ILE A 149 13.72 2.15 14.91
N ILE A 150 14.34 1.34 15.77
CA ILE A 150 14.24 1.47 17.24
C ILE A 150 14.82 2.82 17.69
N GLU A 151 15.95 3.23 17.15
CA GLU A 151 16.58 4.51 17.48
C GLU A 151 15.68 5.71 17.10
N LEU A 152 15.08 5.68 15.91
CA LEU A 152 14.25 6.78 15.41
C LEU A 152 12.87 6.86 16.06
N LYS A 153 12.27 5.70 16.39
CA LYS A 153 10.88 5.61 16.87
C LYS A 153 10.76 5.23 18.35
N GLY A 154 11.86 4.98 19.04
CA GLY A 154 11.89 4.55 20.44
C GLY A 154 11.06 3.29 20.68
N GLU A 155 10.21 3.31 21.71
CA GLU A 155 9.34 2.19 22.09
C GLU A 155 8.41 1.73 20.94
N LYS A 156 7.87 2.66 20.15
CA LYS A 156 7.04 2.32 18.97
C LYS A 156 7.85 1.53 17.94
N GLY A 157 9.15 1.85 17.79
CA GLY A 157 10.07 1.14 16.91
C GLY A 157 10.38 -0.28 17.39
N THR A 158 10.56 -0.47 18.69
CA THR A 158 10.74 -1.79 19.30
C THR A 158 9.54 -2.68 19.02
N LEU A 159 8.33 -2.18 19.28
CA LEU A 159 7.09 -2.92 19.03
C LEU A 159 6.92 -3.27 17.54
N GLU A 160 7.28 -2.35 16.63
CA GLU A 160 7.23 -2.59 15.19
C GLU A 160 8.18 -3.72 14.77
N VAL A 161 9.41 -3.71 15.28
CA VAL A 161 10.43 -4.73 14.97
C VAL A 161 10.05 -6.08 15.57
N GLU A 162 9.62 -6.12 16.83
CA GLU A 162 9.18 -7.36 17.49
C GLU A 162 7.99 -7.98 16.76
N LYS A 163 7.01 -7.17 16.37
CA LYS A 163 5.87 -7.60 15.57
C LYS A 163 6.30 -8.14 14.20
N GLY A 164 7.23 -7.47 13.53
CA GLY A 164 7.80 -7.93 12.26
C GLY A 164 8.57 -9.26 12.37
N ARG A 165 9.12 -9.56 13.54
CA ARG A 165 9.77 -10.83 13.89
C ARG A 165 8.80 -11.91 14.37
N GLY A 166 7.51 -11.59 14.52
CA GLY A 166 6.50 -12.51 15.04
C GLY A 166 6.56 -12.69 16.56
N GLY A 167 7.09 -11.71 17.31
CA GLY A 167 7.11 -11.65 18.77
C GLY A 167 5.75 -11.34 19.42
N ILE A 168 4.65 -11.49 18.68
CA ILE A 168 3.29 -11.29 19.17
C ILE A 168 2.74 -12.60 19.75
N SER A 169 1.91 -12.52 20.79
CA SER A 169 1.31 -13.68 21.46
C SER A 169 0.13 -14.31 20.69
N SER A 170 -0.57 -13.51 19.88
CA SER A 170 -1.74 -13.93 19.12
C SER A 170 -1.80 -13.23 17.76
N ILE A 171 -2.58 -13.79 16.84
CA ILE A 171 -2.81 -13.20 15.51
C ILE A 171 -3.51 -11.84 15.68
N LYS A 172 -2.96 -10.80 15.06
CA LYS A 172 -3.52 -9.44 15.09
C LYS A 172 -3.74 -8.91 13.68
N PHE A 173 -4.83 -8.18 13.51
CA PHE A 173 -5.14 -7.47 12.28
C PHE A 173 -4.88 -5.99 12.48
N ASP A 174 -4.15 -5.39 11.54
CA ASP A 174 -3.93 -3.95 11.45
C ASP A 174 -4.60 -3.47 10.19
N SER A 175 -5.68 -2.71 10.37
CA SER A 175 -6.47 -2.17 9.26
C SER A 175 -6.31 -0.66 9.20
N THR A 176 -6.05 -0.14 8.01
CA THR A 176 -5.97 1.30 7.74
C THR A 176 -6.78 1.61 6.49
N THR A 177 -7.56 2.68 6.53
CA THR A 177 -8.33 3.16 5.38
C THR A 177 -7.54 4.23 4.67
N VAL A 178 -7.50 4.18 3.34
CA VAL A 178 -6.80 5.13 2.49
C VAL A 178 -7.76 5.57 1.40
N VAL A 179 -7.70 6.85 1.04
CA VAL A 179 -8.50 7.42 -0.04
C VAL A 179 -7.59 7.66 -1.24
N GLY A 180 -8.06 7.24 -2.40
CA GLY A 180 -7.43 7.45 -3.69
C GLY A 180 -6.90 6.19 -4.34
N GLY A 181 -6.64 6.36 -5.64
CA GLY A 181 -6.10 5.35 -6.52
C GLY A 181 -4.68 5.06 -6.11
N GLN A 182 -4.37 3.77 -6.01
CA GLN A 182 -3.05 3.33 -5.61
C GLN A 182 -2.00 3.81 -6.61
N THR A 183 -0.79 4.11 -6.12
CA THR A 183 0.27 4.69 -6.95
C THR A 183 1.12 3.66 -7.69
N ASN A 184 0.80 2.37 -7.58
CA ASN A 184 1.56 1.30 -8.20
C ASN A 184 0.77 0.68 -9.36
N LEU A 185 1.46 0.45 -10.48
CA LEU A 185 0.96 -0.41 -11.55
C LEU A 185 0.77 -1.82 -10.98
N GLU A 186 -0.42 -2.38 -11.13
CA GLU A 186 -0.72 -3.73 -10.66
C GLU A 186 -1.23 -4.60 -11.82
N GLY A 187 -1.09 -5.92 -11.67
CA GLY A 187 -1.60 -6.88 -12.64
C GLY A 187 -0.86 -6.87 -13.98
N SER A 188 -1.61 -7.04 -15.07
CA SER A 188 -1.08 -7.15 -16.44
C SER A 188 -0.37 -5.89 -16.91
N ASP A 189 -0.82 -4.72 -16.47
CA ASP A 189 -0.35 -3.44 -16.98
C ASP A 189 1.11 -3.18 -16.57
N TYR A 190 1.49 -3.67 -15.38
CA TYR A 190 2.87 -3.70 -14.95
C TYR A 190 3.76 -4.46 -15.93
N PHE A 191 3.38 -5.69 -16.31
CA PHE A 191 4.19 -6.50 -17.21
C PHE A 191 4.27 -5.90 -18.61
N TRP A 192 3.13 -5.41 -19.13
CA TRP A 192 3.08 -4.77 -20.44
C TRP A 192 3.95 -3.52 -20.52
N PHE A 193 4.02 -2.71 -19.46
CA PHE A 193 4.93 -1.57 -19.40
C PHE A 193 6.39 -2.01 -19.67
N PHE A 194 6.87 -3.04 -18.97
CA PHE A 194 8.24 -3.55 -19.18
C PHE A 194 8.41 -4.22 -20.54
N THR A 195 7.40 -4.91 -21.06
CA THR A 195 7.44 -5.48 -22.41
C THR A 195 7.67 -4.39 -23.45
N TRP A 196 6.92 -3.29 -23.39
CA TRP A 196 7.11 -2.15 -24.29
C TRP A 196 8.45 -1.46 -24.09
N LEU A 197 8.91 -1.34 -22.85
CA LEU A 197 10.22 -0.77 -22.54
C LEU A 197 11.35 -1.60 -23.17
N MET A 198 11.33 -2.92 -22.99
CA MET A 198 12.32 -3.85 -23.56
C MET A 198 12.25 -3.88 -25.09
N LEU A 199 11.05 -3.80 -25.66
CA LEU A 199 10.89 -3.71 -27.11
C LEU A 199 11.49 -2.40 -27.65
N GLY A 200 11.23 -1.28 -26.98
CA GLY A 200 11.80 0.02 -27.32
C GLY A 200 13.32 0.01 -27.26
N THR A 201 13.92 -0.55 -26.20
CA THR A 201 15.38 -0.67 -26.10
C THR A 201 15.96 -1.59 -27.16
N ALA A 202 15.28 -2.69 -27.51
CA ALA A 202 15.72 -3.58 -28.58
C ALA A 202 15.73 -2.87 -29.95
N VAL A 203 14.70 -2.07 -30.26
CA VAL A 203 14.65 -1.26 -31.49
C VAL A 203 15.79 -0.24 -31.51
N CYS A 204 16.03 0.47 -30.40
CA CYS A 204 17.17 1.38 -30.27
C CYS A 204 18.51 0.65 -30.44
N PHE A 205 18.66 -0.56 -29.88
CA PHE A 205 19.89 -1.34 -29.99
C PHE A 205 20.15 -1.79 -31.42
N ILE A 206 19.14 -2.23 -32.16
CA ILE A 206 19.28 -2.56 -33.60
C ILE A 206 19.79 -1.35 -34.38
N PHE A 207 19.24 -0.17 -34.10
CA PHE A 207 19.65 1.06 -34.75
C PHE A 207 21.09 1.45 -34.42
N VAL A 208 21.47 1.40 -33.14
CA VAL A 208 22.85 1.64 -32.69
C VAL A 208 23.79 0.62 -33.30
N ALA A 209 23.49 -0.68 -33.24
CA ALA A 209 24.32 -1.75 -33.78
C ALA A 209 24.53 -1.59 -35.30
N ARG A 210 23.54 -1.07 -36.02
CA ARG A 210 23.65 -0.84 -37.47
C ARG A 210 24.63 0.28 -37.84
N TRP A 211 24.85 1.24 -36.95
CA TRP A 211 25.81 2.34 -37.11
C TRP A 211 27.05 2.25 -36.23
N TYR A 212 27.11 1.24 -35.37
CA TYR A 212 28.25 1.00 -34.51
C TYR A 212 29.43 0.52 -35.36
N GLN A 213 30.52 1.27 -35.34
CA GLN A 213 31.80 0.82 -35.89
C GLN A 213 32.64 0.23 -34.75
N PRO A 214 33.04 -1.05 -34.83
CA PRO A 214 33.88 -1.66 -33.82
C PRO A 214 35.22 -0.94 -33.78
N ARG A 215 35.65 -0.53 -32.59
CA ARG A 215 37.02 -0.10 -32.33
C ARG A 215 37.79 -1.28 -31.77
N GLU A 216 38.76 -1.79 -32.53
CA GLU A 216 39.73 -2.73 -32.00
C GLU A 216 40.75 -1.96 -31.17
N TYR A 217 40.64 -2.08 -29.85
CA TYR A 217 41.72 -1.67 -28.95
C TYR A 217 42.70 -2.86 -28.87
N LEU A 218 43.55 -2.99 -29.90
CA LEU A 218 44.75 -3.81 -29.78
C LEU A 218 45.66 -3.13 -28.76
N GLN A 219 45.87 -3.78 -27.62
CA GLN A 219 46.86 -3.34 -26.65
C GLN A 219 48.23 -3.55 -27.31
N GLU A 220 48.92 -2.45 -27.65
CA GLU A 220 50.32 -2.51 -28.05
C GLU A 220 51.11 -3.00 -26.82
N GLU A 221 51.71 -4.19 -26.91
CA GLU A 221 52.67 -4.65 -25.90
C GLU A 221 53.88 -3.70 -25.95
N GLU A 222 54.05 -2.87 -24.92
CA GLU A 222 55.28 -2.10 -24.70
C GLU A 222 56.44 -3.09 -24.54
N GLU A 223 57.28 -3.20 -25.57
CA GLU A 223 58.56 -3.91 -25.50
C GLU A 223 59.44 -3.27 -24.43
N GLY A 224 59.60 -3.97 -23.31
CA GLY A 224 60.48 -3.58 -22.21
C GLY A 224 61.92 -3.43 -22.68
N GLU A 225 62.43 -2.21 -22.58
CA GLU A 225 63.79 -1.79 -22.90
C GLU A 225 64.83 -2.62 -22.09
N SER A 226 65.68 -3.33 -22.83
CA SER A 226 66.81 -4.10 -22.33
C SER A 226 67.91 -3.15 -21.81
N ASN A 227 68.04 -2.99 -20.49
CA ASN A 227 69.19 -2.33 -19.88
C ASN A 227 70.45 -3.21 -20.01
N GLY A 228 71.41 -2.74 -20.81
CA GLY A 228 72.80 -3.22 -20.83
C GLY A 228 73.72 -2.38 -19.95
#